data_AF-A0A291HUF1-F1
#
_entry.id   AF-A0A291HUF1-F1
#
_cell.length_a   1.000
_cell.length_b   1.000
_cell.length_c   1.000
_cell.angle_alpha   90.00
_cell.angle_beta   90.00
_cell.angle_gamma   90.00
#
_symmetry.space_group_name_H-M   'P 1'
#
loop_
_entity.id
_entity.type
_entity.pdbx_description
1 polymer ?
#
loop_
_entity_poly.entity_id
_entity_poly.type
_entity_poly.pdbx_seq_one_letter_code
_entity_poly.pdbx_strand_id
1 'polypeptide(L)'
;MLAGCAMPHQEASTPAGTYEGPPVAIGQGQARTFVMLDEQGQAKTLGIRLSEAALSGLPTDGEREYLLSLPSQAAGTGYDHVAVDWNPHGHIPPGIYDKPHFDFHFYVIDAEQRNAITVVGEDLERARKAPEPAHMPADYVLPPGTEVPRMGAHAIDPGSDEFQEKPFTQTFIYGFYDGRTIFVEPMMTLEFLASRPDVSTPVKQPEIHDPAFAYPTSYGVRYDTANAQYEITLEGLVRH
;
A
#
# COMPACT_ATOMS: atom_id res chain seq x y z
N MET A 1 -5.03 34.86 47.61
CA MET A 1 -4.46 33.97 46.59
C MET A 1 -5.61 33.43 45.77
N LEU A 2 -5.75 33.85 44.50
CA LEU A 2 -6.79 33.38 43.59
C LEU A 2 -6.30 32.10 42.92
N ALA A 3 -6.93 30.97 43.23
CA ALA A 3 -6.69 29.71 42.55
C ALA A 3 -7.52 29.69 41.25
N GLY A 4 -6.84 29.76 40.10
CA GLY A 4 -7.45 29.55 38.80
C GLY A 4 -7.52 28.06 38.49
N CYS A 5 -8.72 27.52 38.34
CA CYS A 5 -8.93 26.18 37.80
C CYS A 5 -8.60 26.19 36.30
N ALA A 6 -7.54 25.49 35.89
CA ALA A 6 -7.30 25.18 34.49
C ALA A 6 -8.30 24.10 34.06
N MET A 7 -9.16 24.41 33.09
CA MET A 7 -9.98 23.42 32.40
C MET A 7 -9.04 22.54 31.56
N PRO A 8 -9.19 21.20 31.55
CA PRO A 8 -8.44 20.35 30.65
C PRO A 8 -8.78 20.72 29.20
N HIS A 9 -7.74 20.89 28.38
CA HIS A 9 -7.88 21.08 26.94
C HIS A 9 -8.45 19.79 26.36
N GLN A 10 -9.73 19.80 26.01
CA GLN A 10 -10.35 18.72 25.27
C GLN A 10 -9.85 18.88 23.83
N GLU A 11 -8.87 18.07 23.43
CA GLU A 11 -8.47 17.98 22.03
C GLU A 11 -9.72 17.65 21.23
N ALA A 12 -10.09 18.54 20.32
CA ALA A 12 -11.24 18.32 19.45
C ALA A 12 -10.93 17.09 18.59
N SER A 13 -11.72 16.03 18.76
CA SER A 13 -11.63 14.84 17.91
C SER A 13 -11.81 15.24 16.45
N THR A 14 -10.92 14.79 15.57
CA THR A 14 -11.05 15.01 14.12
C THR A 14 -12.42 14.51 13.66
N PRO A 15 -13.20 15.32 12.92
CA PRO A 15 -14.52 14.89 12.46
C PRO A 15 -14.48 13.61 11.62
N ALA A 16 -15.56 12.84 11.65
CA ALA A 16 -15.78 11.77 10.69
C ALA A 16 -15.81 12.33 9.27
N GLY A 17 -15.31 11.55 8.31
CA GLY A 17 -15.38 11.91 6.91
C GLY A 17 -14.20 11.41 6.09
N THR A 18 -14.22 11.78 4.81
CA THR A 18 -13.15 11.50 3.86
C THR A 18 -12.23 12.71 3.74
N TYR A 19 -10.94 12.48 3.89
CA TYR A 19 -9.90 13.50 3.71
C TYR A 19 -8.97 13.05 2.59
N GLU A 20 -8.61 13.97 1.69
CA GLU A 20 -7.78 13.66 0.52
C GLU A 20 -6.41 14.32 0.62
N GLY A 21 -5.39 13.62 0.11
CA GLY A 21 -4.07 14.18 -0.16
C GLY A 21 -4.03 15.00 -1.46
N PRO A 22 -2.90 15.67 -1.73
CA PRO A 22 -2.71 16.39 -2.98
C PRO A 22 -2.69 15.44 -4.20
N PRO A 23 -3.19 15.87 -5.37
CA PRO A 23 -3.12 15.05 -6.58
C PRO A 23 -1.72 15.01 -7.20
N VAL A 24 -1.40 13.88 -7.81
CA VAL A 24 -0.18 13.62 -8.59
C VAL A 24 -0.58 13.19 -9.99
N ALA A 25 0.04 13.78 -11.01
CA ALA A 25 -0.26 13.44 -12.41
C ALA A 25 0.28 12.05 -12.77
N ILE A 26 -0.56 11.21 -13.37
CA ILE A 26 -0.22 9.88 -13.88
C ILE A 26 -0.96 9.68 -15.21
N GLY A 27 -0.22 9.31 -16.27
CA GLY A 27 -0.79 9.24 -17.61
C GLY A 27 -1.45 10.56 -18.03
N GLN A 28 -2.69 10.49 -18.52
CA GLN A 28 -3.52 11.65 -18.84
C GLN A 28 -4.44 12.10 -17.69
N GLY A 29 -4.27 11.51 -16.51
CA GLY A 29 -5.09 11.78 -15.34
C GLY A 29 -4.24 12.07 -14.12
N GLN A 30 -4.78 11.69 -12.96
CA GLN A 30 -4.15 11.87 -11.67
C GLN A 30 -4.48 10.74 -10.71
N ALA A 31 -3.62 10.58 -9.71
CA ALA A 31 -3.89 9.81 -8.52
C ALA A 31 -3.80 10.71 -7.28
N ARG A 32 -4.56 10.38 -6.23
CA ARG A 32 -4.44 11.00 -4.90
C ARG A 32 -4.75 9.98 -3.83
N THR A 33 -4.16 10.14 -2.66
CA THR A 33 -4.50 9.31 -1.49
C THR A 33 -5.72 9.88 -0.78
N PHE A 34 -6.40 9.05 0.01
CA PHE A 34 -7.44 9.50 0.93
C PHE A 34 -7.52 8.60 2.16
N VAL A 35 -8.07 9.14 3.24
CA VAL A 35 -8.42 8.37 4.45
C VAL A 35 -9.89 8.61 4.79
N MET A 36 -10.58 7.58 5.29
CA MET A 36 -11.93 7.67 5.83
C MET A 36 -11.89 7.43 7.33
N LEU A 37 -12.34 8.44 8.09
CA LEU A 37 -12.45 8.38 9.54
C LEU A 37 -13.90 8.10 9.96
N ASP A 38 -14.07 7.28 11.00
CA ASP A 38 -15.34 7.07 11.68
C ASP A 38 -15.71 8.21 12.64
N GLU A 39 -16.85 8.08 13.33
CA GLU A 39 -17.33 9.04 14.33
C GLU A 39 -16.39 9.23 15.53
N GLN A 40 -15.48 8.27 15.75
CA GLN A 40 -14.47 8.30 16.80
C GLN A 40 -13.14 8.88 16.29
N GLY A 41 -13.06 9.31 15.03
CA GLY A 41 -11.85 9.81 14.39
C GLY A 41 -10.84 8.70 14.07
N GLN A 42 -11.23 7.43 14.15
CA GLN A 42 -10.38 6.29 13.78
C GLN A 42 -10.46 6.04 12.28
N ALA A 43 -9.31 5.85 11.65
CA ALA A 43 -9.26 5.45 10.24
C ALA A 43 -9.82 4.04 10.07
N LYS A 44 -10.78 3.89 9.15
CA LYS A 44 -11.30 2.57 8.72
C LYS A 44 -10.85 2.19 7.33
N THR A 45 -10.55 3.19 6.50
CA THR A 45 -10.06 2.99 5.14
C THR A 45 -8.93 3.97 4.86
N LEU A 46 -7.85 3.47 4.25
CA LEU A 46 -6.81 4.26 3.62
C LEU A 46 -6.75 3.82 2.15
N GLY A 47 -6.68 4.74 1.20
CA GLY A 47 -6.74 4.34 -0.20
C GLY A 47 -6.21 5.38 -1.17
N ILE A 48 -6.34 5.03 -2.43
CA ILE A 48 -5.90 5.80 -3.59
C ILE A 48 -7.11 5.94 -4.52
N ARG A 49 -7.35 7.17 -4.96
CA ARG A 49 -8.24 7.49 -6.07
C ARG A 49 -7.41 7.71 -7.33
N LEU A 50 -7.58 6.83 -8.31
CA LEU A 50 -6.93 6.89 -9.62
C LEU A 50 -7.98 7.26 -10.66
N SER A 51 -7.90 8.44 -11.26
CA SER A 51 -8.87 8.86 -12.29
C SER A 51 -8.85 7.90 -13.48
N GLU A 52 -9.98 7.69 -14.15
CA GLU A 52 -10.05 6.81 -15.33
C GLU A 52 -9.08 7.22 -16.43
N ALA A 53 -8.92 8.53 -16.64
CA ALA A 53 -7.96 9.08 -17.60
C ALA A 53 -6.50 8.71 -17.30
N ALA A 54 -6.16 8.34 -16.06
CA ALA A 54 -4.79 7.94 -15.71
C ALA A 54 -4.40 6.58 -16.31
N LEU A 55 -5.37 5.76 -16.73
CA LEU A 55 -5.10 4.51 -17.46
C LEU A 55 -4.69 4.74 -18.92
N SER A 56 -4.72 5.99 -19.40
CA SER A 56 -4.36 6.38 -20.76
C SER A 56 -3.10 7.24 -20.78
N GLY A 57 -2.33 7.18 -21.86
CA GLY A 57 -1.09 7.96 -22.03
C GLY A 57 0.00 7.61 -21.02
N LEU A 58 -0.04 6.40 -20.46
CA LEU A 58 1.03 5.87 -19.62
C LEU A 58 2.32 5.69 -20.43
N PRO A 59 3.49 5.94 -19.82
CA PRO A 59 4.78 5.76 -20.49
C PRO A 59 4.99 4.28 -20.83
N THR A 60 5.56 4.03 -22.00
CA THR A 60 5.84 2.68 -22.52
C THR A 60 7.33 2.38 -22.64
N ASP A 61 8.17 3.35 -22.30
CA ASP A 61 9.63 3.31 -22.44
C ASP A 61 10.33 2.83 -21.16
N GLY A 62 9.59 2.57 -20.09
CA GLY A 62 10.11 1.95 -18.87
C GLY A 62 9.23 2.22 -17.65
N GLU A 63 9.65 1.64 -16.53
CA GLU A 63 9.00 1.79 -15.24
C GLU A 63 8.95 3.25 -14.78
N ARG A 64 7.94 3.60 -13.98
CA ARG A 64 7.82 4.93 -13.35
C ARG A 64 7.30 4.80 -11.93
N GLU A 65 7.89 5.57 -11.03
CA GLU A 65 7.41 5.73 -9.66
C GLU A 65 6.74 7.10 -9.49
N TYR A 66 5.59 7.11 -8.80
CA TYR A 66 4.86 8.29 -8.41
C TYR A 66 4.67 8.30 -6.89
N LEU A 67 5.20 9.32 -6.21
CA LEU A 67 5.06 9.45 -4.75
C LEU A 67 3.84 10.31 -4.40
N LEU A 68 2.96 9.76 -3.58
CA LEU A 68 1.73 10.39 -3.12
C LEU A 68 1.79 10.59 -1.60
N SER A 69 1.69 11.84 -1.16
CA SER A 69 1.56 12.17 0.26
C SER A 69 0.19 11.81 0.80
N LEU A 70 0.13 11.36 2.06
CA LEU A 70 -1.14 11.13 2.75
C LEU A 70 -1.76 12.45 3.25
N PRO A 71 -3.10 12.55 3.38
CA PRO A 71 -3.72 13.62 4.17
C PRO A 71 -3.25 13.55 5.63
N SER A 72 -3.07 14.69 6.29
CA SER A 72 -2.61 14.75 7.70
C SER A 72 -3.47 13.91 8.68
N GLN A 73 -4.74 13.72 8.35
CA GLN A 73 -5.73 12.93 9.08
C GLN A 73 -5.41 11.43 9.08
N ALA A 74 -4.53 10.98 8.18
CA ALA A 74 -4.06 9.60 8.16
C ALA A 74 -2.95 9.34 9.20
N ALA A 75 -2.44 10.33 9.93
CA ALA A 75 -1.32 10.13 10.87
C ALA A 75 -1.55 9.02 11.91
N GLY A 76 -2.82 8.77 12.29
CA GLY A 76 -3.18 7.71 13.22
C GLY A 76 -3.02 6.28 12.66
N THR A 77 -2.90 6.11 11.34
CA THR A 77 -2.77 4.80 10.70
C THR A 77 -1.36 4.22 10.78
N GLY A 78 -0.34 5.05 11.02
CA GLY A 78 1.07 4.64 10.98
C GLY A 78 1.66 4.46 9.57
N TYR A 79 0.89 4.74 8.52
CA TYR A 79 1.43 4.87 7.16
C TYR A 79 2.00 6.27 6.94
N ASP A 80 3.11 6.38 6.22
CA ASP A 80 3.80 7.65 5.93
C ASP A 80 3.40 8.21 4.55
N HIS A 81 3.54 7.39 3.51
CA HIS A 81 3.28 7.76 2.13
C HIS A 81 2.89 6.54 1.28
N VAL A 82 2.48 6.83 0.05
CA VAL A 82 2.23 5.83 -0.98
C VAL A 82 3.21 6.03 -2.13
N ALA A 83 3.80 4.95 -2.65
CA ALA A 83 4.38 4.93 -3.98
C ALA A 83 3.45 4.14 -4.91
N VAL A 84 3.18 4.72 -6.09
CA VAL A 84 2.51 4.03 -7.18
C VAL A 84 3.55 3.77 -8.25
N ASP A 85 3.84 2.52 -8.51
CA ASP A 85 4.80 2.12 -9.53
C ASP A 85 4.01 1.62 -10.74
N TRP A 86 4.39 2.08 -11.93
CA TRP A 86 3.84 1.64 -13.21
C TRP A 86 4.87 0.79 -13.94
N ASN A 87 4.51 -0.46 -14.23
CA ASN A 87 5.36 -1.45 -14.86
C ASN A 87 4.83 -1.79 -16.26
N PRO A 88 5.23 -1.07 -17.33
CA PRO A 88 4.64 -1.24 -18.67
C PRO A 88 4.92 -2.60 -19.33
N HIS A 89 5.91 -3.34 -18.83
CA HIS A 89 6.33 -4.64 -19.34
C HIS A 89 6.25 -5.74 -18.29
N GLY A 90 5.67 -5.43 -17.13
CA GLY A 90 5.76 -6.30 -15.97
C GLY A 90 7.16 -6.33 -15.35
N HIS A 91 7.34 -7.19 -14.35
CA HIS A 91 8.62 -7.44 -13.71
C HIS A 91 8.71 -8.89 -13.20
N ILE A 92 9.85 -9.24 -12.60
CA ILE A 92 10.09 -10.57 -12.03
C ILE A 92 9.01 -10.96 -10.99
N PRO A 93 8.67 -12.24 -10.81
CA PRO A 93 9.26 -13.40 -11.46
C PRO A 93 8.82 -13.56 -12.93
N PRO A 94 9.72 -14.02 -13.83
CA PRO A 94 9.37 -14.29 -15.22
C PRO A 94 8.20 -15.26 -15.34
N GLY A 95 7.24 -14.95 -16.21
CA GLY A 95 6.02 -15.72 -16.42
C GLY A 95 4.91 -15.47 -15.39
N ILE A 96 5.18 -14.69 -14.34
CA ILE A 96 4.23 -14.44 -13.25
C ILE A 96 3.71 -13.00 -13.33
N TYR A 97 4.57 -11.99 -13.13
CA TYR A 97 4.18 -10.57 -13.15
C TYR A 97 4.52 -9.88 -14.48
N ASP A 98 4.44 -10.61 -15.60
CA ASP A 98 4.84 -10.13 -16.95
C ASP A 98 3.80 -9.25 -17.66
N LYS A 99 2.63 -9.01 -17.06
CA LYS A 99 1.58 -8.16 -17.64
C LYS A 99 1.81 -6.69 -17.27
N PRO A 100 1.40 -5.70 -18.08
CA PRO A 100 1.43 -4.30 -17.66
C PRO A 100 0.54 -4.08 -16.41
N HIS A 101 1.12 -3.56 -15.34
CA HIS A 101 0.45 -3.45 -14.05
C HIS A 101 0.95 -2.28 -13.19
N PHE A 102 0.20 -2.01 -12.14
CA PHE A 102 0.56 -1.06 -11.10
C PHE A 102 0.81 -1.77 -9.77
N ASP A 103 1.78 -1.24 -9.02
CA ASP A 103 2.09 -1.63 -7.66
C ASP A 103 1.76 -0.46 -6.75
N PHE A 104 0.97 -0.72 -5.70
CA PHE A 104 0.51 0.32 -4.79
C PHE A 104 1.15 0.13 -3.42
N HIS A 105 2.37 0.62 -3.25
CA HIS A 105 3.14 0.49 -2.02
C HIS A 105 2.63 1.47 -0.96
N PHE A 106 2.01 0.97 0.10
CA PHE A 106 1.66 1.76 1.29
C PHE A 106 2.77 1.61 2.34
N TYR A 107 3.68 2.58 2.40
CA TYR A 107 4.84 2.54 3.30
C TYR A 107 4.48 2.92 4.74
N VAL A 108 5.04 2.16 5.69
CA VAL A 108 4.96 2.42 7.15
C VAL A 108 6.29 2.93 7.72
N ILE A 109 7.30 3.06 6.87
CA ILE A 109 8.57 3.72 7.15
C ILE A 109 8.59 5.09 6.48
N ASP A 110 9.39 6.01 7.03
CA ASP A 110 9.52 7.33 6.44
C ASP A 110 10.35 7.32 5.15
N ALA A 111 10.28 8.43 4.40
CA ALA A 111 11.01 8.57 3.13
C ALA A 111 12.55 8.52 3.28
N GLU A 112 13.11 8.90 4.43
CA GLU A 112 14.56 8.84 4.66
C GLU A 112 15.01 7.39 4.81
N GLN A 113 14.32 6.63 5.67
CA GLN A 113 14.52 5.20 5.87
C GLN A 113 14.36 4.45 4.55
N ARG A 114 13.28 4.74 3.80
CA ARG A 114 13.03 4.15 2.49
C ARG A 114 14.22 4.39 1.54
N ASN A 115 14.63 5.64 1.37
CA ASN A 115 15.70 5.99 0.43
C ASN A 115 17.09 5.48 0.84
N ALA A 116 17.28 5.11 2.12
CA ALA A 116 18.50 4.51 2.61
C ALA A 116 18.66 3.02 2.24
N ILE A 117 17.60 2.35 1.77
CA ILE A 117 17.65 0.93 1.38
C ILE A 117 18.32 0.81 0.00
N THR A 118 19.53 0.24 -0.01
CA THR A 118 20.38 0.11 -1.21
C THR A 118 20.40 -1.28 -1.81
N VAL A 119 20.10 -2.31 -1.01
CA VAL A 119 20.15 -3.74 -1.37
C VAL A 119 21.49 -4.19 -1.99
N VAL A 120 22.61 -3.64 -1.51
CA VAL A 120 23.97 -4.06 -1.91
C VAL A 120 24.84 -4.39 -0.70
N GLY A 121 25.77 -5.34 -0.85
CA GLY A 121 26.72 -5.70 0.22
C GLY A 121 26.00 -6.15 1.50
N GLU A 122 26.39 -5.61 2.65
CA GLU A 122 25.73 -5.90 3.94
C GLU A 122 24.26 -5.51 3.97
N ASP A 123 23.85 -4.53 3.16
CA ASP A 123 22.48 -4.06 3.10
C ASP A 123 21.55 -5.04 2.39
N LEU A 124 22.08 -5.82 1.44
CA LEU A 124 21.35 -6.92 0.81
C LEU A 124 21.00 -8.02 1.82
N GLU A 125 21.95 -8.35 2.71
CA GLU A 125 21.71 -9.33 3.77
C GLU A 125 20.70 -8.83 4.81
N ARG A 126 20.65 -7.51 5.07
CA ARG A 126 19.57 -6.90 5.86
C ARG A 126 18.21 -7.01 5.16
N ALA A 127 18.14 -6.74 3.86
CA ALA A 127 16.90 -6.89 3.10
C ALA A 127 16.39 -8.35 3.09
N ARG A 128 17.30 -9.32 3.01
CA ARG A 128 17.00 -10.77 3.02
C ARG A 128 16.55 -11.32 4.36
N LYS A 129 16.74 -10.58 5.44
CA LYS A 129 16.38 -11.05 6.77
C LYS A 129 14.85 -11.09 6.89
N ALA A 130 14.32 -12.31 6.90
CA ALA A 130 12.92 -12.55 7.18
C ALA A 130 12.54 -12.11 8.60
N PRO A 131 11.28 -11.71 8.82
CA PRO A 131 10.77 -11.51 10.17
C PRO A 131 10.75 -12.83 10.96
N GLU A 132 10.62 -12.74 12.28
CA GLU A 132 10.26 -13.91 13.09
C GLU A 132 8.94 -14.52 12.57
N PRO A 133 8.77 -15.85 12.56
CA PRO A 133 7.63 -16.49 11.89
C PRO A 133 6.25 -15.97 12.32
N ALA A 134 6.07 -15.61 13.60
CA ALA A 134 4.80 -15.07 14.11
C ALA A 134 4.44 -13.69 13.52
N HIS A 135 5.42 -12.94 12.99
CA HIS A 135 5.22 -11.65 12.32
C HIS A 135 5.11 -11.78 10.80
N MET A 136 5.33 -12.98 10.23
CA MET A 136 5.04 -13.25 8.82
C MET A 136 3.53 -13.51 8.66
N PRO A 137 2.86 -12.88 7.68
CA PRO A 137 1.49 -13.24 7.34
C PRO A 137 1.33 -14.72 7.00
N ALA A 138 0.21 -15.32 7.39
CA ALA A 138 -0.04 -16.75 7.17
C ALA A 138 0.16 -17.14 5.69
N ASP A 139 0.87 -18.24 5.46
CA ASP A 139 1.25 -18.81 4.14
C ASP A 139 2.23 -17.99 3.29
N TYR A 140 2.65 -16.80 3.75
CA TYR A 140 3.64 -16.01 3.03
C TYR A 140 5.05 -16.57 3.21
N VAL A 141 5.85 -16.44 2.17
CA VAL A 141 7.28 -16.72 2.17
C VAL A 141 8.04 -15.50 1.66
N LEU A 142 9.32 -15.37 2.03
CA LEU A 142 10.21 -14.31 1.56
C LEU A 142 11.29 -14.92 0.66
N PRO A 143 11.05 -15.10 -0.65
CA PRO A 143 12.02 -15.72 -1.54
C PRO A 143 13.24 -14.81 -1.76
N PRO A 144 14.44 -15.37 -1.93
CA PRO A 144 15.60 -14.59 -2.38
C PRO A 144 15.39 -14.09 -3.81
N GLY A 145 15.97 -12.93 -4.14
CA GLY A 145 15.83 -12.31 -5.47
C GLY A 145 14.63 -11.38 -5.59
N THR A 146 13.88 -11.17 -4.51
CA THR A 146 12.77 -10.21 -4.43
C THR A 146 13.22 -8.86 -3.86
N GLU A 147 14.52 -8.67 -3.62
CA GLU A 147 15.06 -7.46 -3.00
C GLU A 147 15.19 -6.33 -4.02
N VAL A 148 14.58 -5.17 -3.75
CA VAL A 148 14.61 -4.00 -4.64
C VAL A 148 15.06 -2.77 -3.85
N PRO A 149 15.96 -1.91 -4.41
CA PRO A 149 16.35 -0.67 -3.76
C PRO A 149 15.12 0.16 -3.39
N ARG A 150 15.13 0.76 -2.20
CA ARG A 150 14.02 1.55 -1.64
C ARG A 150 12.76 0.75 -1.25
N MET A 151 12.74 -0.57 -1.44
CA MET A 151 11.59 -1.45 -1.14
C MET A 151 11.96 -2.60 -0.19
N GLY A 152 13.22 -3.01 -0.13
CA GLY A 152 13.57 -4.22 0.63
C GLY A 152 13.10 -5.47 -0.11
N ALA A 153 12.77 -6.53 0.61
CA ALA A 153 12.38 -7.82 0.05
C ALA A 153 10.86 -8.01 0.06
N HIS A 154 10.32 -8.63 -0.99
CA HIS A 154 8.89 -8.83 -1.17
C HIS A 154 8.48 -10.25 -0.78
N ALA A 155 7.61 -10.37 0.22
CA ALA A 155 7.01 -11.63 0.60
C ALA A 155 5.78 -11.91 -0.26
N ILE A 156 5.70 -13.13 -0.79
CA ILE A 156 4.59 -13.60 -1.63
C ILE A 156 3.83 -14.72 -0.94
N ASP A 157 2.58 -14.93 -1.33
CA ASP A 157 1.82 -16.14 -1.04
C ASP A 157 1.90 -17.09 -2.24
N PRO A 158 2.64 -18.22 -2.16
CA PRO A 158 2.74 -19.18 -3.25
C PRO A 158 1.40 -19.85 -3.61
N GLY A 159 0.37 -19.72 -2.75
CA GLY A 159 -0.98 -20.17 -3.02
C GLY A 159 -1.82 -19.21 -3.86
N SER A 160 -1.34 -17.99 -4.15
CA SER A 160 -2.05 -17.01 -4.98
C SER A 160 -2.22 -17.50 -6.42
N ASP A 161 -3.29 -17.03 -7.07
CA ASP A 161 -3.74 -17.52 -8.37
C ASP A 161 -2.64 -17.50 -9.45
N GLU A 162 -1.80 -16.46 -9.49
CA GLU A 162 -0.69 -16.32 -10.43
C GLU A 162 0.39 -17.41 -10.28
N PHE A 163 0.53 -17.99 -9.08
CA PHE A 163 1.44 -19.11 -8.81
C PHE A 163 0.77 -20.48 -9.00
N GLN A 164 -0.53 -20.49 -9.32
CA GLN A 164 -1.34 -21.68 -9.57
C GLN A 164 -1.74 -21.80 -11.05
N GLU A 165 -0.85 -21.35 -11.95
CA GLU A 165 -1.01 -21.36 -13.41
C GLU A 165 -2.21 -20.55 -13.94
N LYS A 166 -2.80 -19.68 -13.11
CA LYS A 166 -3.84 -18.75 -13.55
C LYS A 166 -3.23 -17.42 -14.00
N PRO A 167 -3.93 -16.65 -14.85
CA PRO A 167 -3.43 -15.34 -15.25
C PRO A 167 -3.29 -14.40 -14.06
N PHE A 168 -2.18 -13.68 -13.96
CA PHE A 168 -2.03 -12.56 -13.06
C PHE A 168 -3.06 -11.46 -13.39
N THR A 169 -3.86 -11.07 -12.39
CA THR A 169 -4.82 -9.96 -12.49
C THR A 169 -4.63 -8.96 -11.37
N GLN A 170 -4.53 -9.47 -10.14
CA GLN A 170 -4.29 -8.72 -8.91
C GLN A 170 -3.67 -9.66 -7.88
N THR A 171 -2.89 -9.12 -6.94
CA THR A 171 -2.34 -9.84 -5.80
C THR A 171 -2.12 -8.87 -4.64
N PHE A 172 -1.78 -9.40 -3.46
CA PHE A 172 -1.44 -8.59 -2.28
C PHE A 172 -0.16 -9.13 -1.67
N ILE A 173 0.84 -8.27 -1.51
CA ILE A 173 2.16 -8.64 -0.97
C ILE A 173 2.59 -7.75 0.18
N TYR A 174 3.60 -8.22 0.91
CA TYR A 174 4.18 -7.53 2.06
C TYR A 174 5.65 -7.25 1.82
N GLY A 175 6.08 -6.03 2.11
CA GLY A 175 7.48 -5.61 2.04
C GLY A 175 8.17 -5.75 3.38
N PHE A 176 9.38 -6.31 3.37
CA PHE A 176 10.20 -6.50 4.55
C PHE A 176 11.60 -5.90 4.41
N TYR A 177 12.11 -5.37 5.52
CA TYR A 177 13.51 -4.97 5.65
C TYR A 177 13.98 -5.17 7.09
N ASP A 178 15.16 -5.80 7.27
CA ASP A 178 15.75 -6.15 8.57
C ASP A 178 14.80 -6.93 9.52
N GLY A 179 13.93 -7.75 8.93
CA GLY A 179 12.95 -8.57 9.66
C GLY A 179 11.72 -7.79 10.15
N ARG A 180 11.44 -6.61 9.59
CA ARG A 180 10.25 -5.80 9.91
C ARG A 180 9.45 -5.49 8.66
N THR A 181 8.12 -5.44 8.78
CA THR A 181 7.25 -4.98 7.70
C THR A 181 7.50 -3.49 7.45
N ILE A 182 7.68 -3.10 6.18
CA ILE A 182 7.92 -1.71 5.79
C ILE A 182 6.90 -1.16 4.79
N PHE A 183 6.13 -2.04 4.14
CA PHE A 183 4.92 -1.67 3.42
C PHE A 183 3.97 -2.85 3.25
N VAL A 184 2.74 -2.55 2.80
CA VAL A 184 1.83 -3.51 2.17
C VAL A 184 1.49 -3.04 0.76
N GLU A 185 1.20 -3.98 -0.13
CA GLU A 185 1.15 -3.69 -1.56
C GLU A 185 0.09 -4.53 -2.29
N PRO A 186 -1.06 -3.96 -2.63
CA PRO A 186 -1.88 -4.45 -3.71
C PRO A 186 -1.16 -4.21 -5.05
N MET A 187 -1.02 -5.24 -5.87
CA MET A 187 -0.63 -5.09 -7.28
C MET A 187 -1.83 -5.43 -8.15
N MET A 188 -1.99 -4.76 -9.30
CA MET A 188 -3.04 -5.11 -10.25
C MET A 188 -2.74 -4.67 -11.68
N THR A 189 -3.14 -5.53 -12.62
CA THR A 189 -2.95 -5.30 -14.04
C THR A 189 -3.80 -4.15 -14.56
N LEU A 190 -3.28 -3.47 -15.59
CA LEU A 190 -4.04 -2.46 -16.33
C LEU A 190 -5.34 -3.04 -16.90
N GLU A 191 -5.29 -4.29 -17.39
CA GLU A 191 -6.46 -5.02 -17.91
C GLU A 191 -7.53 -5.22 -16.83
N PHE A 192 -7.12 -5.62 -15.62
CA PHE A 192 -8.04 -5.78 -14.50
C PHE A 192 -8.71 -4.46 -14.14
N LEU A 193 -7.97 -3.36 -14.03
CA LEU A 193 -8.55 -2.03 -13.76
C LEU A 193 -9.52 -1.61 -14.88
N ALA A 194 -9.15 -1.78 -16.15
CA ALA A 194 -9.99 -1.44 -17.29
C ALA A 194 -11.32 -2.23 -17.33
N SER A 195 -11.39 -3.39 -16.67
CA SER A 195 -12.63 -4.16 -16.52
C SER A 195 -13.66 -3.52 -15.55
N ARG A 196 -13.28 -2.44 -14.85
CA ARG A 196 -14.08 -1.73 -13.84
C ARG A 196 -14.56 -2.68 -12.73
N PRO A 197 -13.62 -3.29 -11.99
CA PRO A 197 -13.94 -4.28 -10.98
C PRO A 197 -14.71 -3.64 -9.81
N ASP A 198 -15.42 -4.49 -9.08
CA ASP A 198 -15.97 -4.19 -7.77
C ASP A 198 -15.71 -5.42 -6.88
N VAL A 199 -14.56 -5.41 -6.21
CA VAL A 199 -14.08 -6.53 -5.40
C VAL A 199 -13.57 -6.05 -4.04
N SER A 200 -13.69 -6.92 -3.05
CA SER A 200 -13.00 -6.82 -1.76
C SER A 200 -12.46 -8.20 -1.41
N THR A 201 -11.16 -8.27 -1.16
CA THR A 201 -10.43 -9.52 -0.95
C THR A 201 -9.85 -9.53 0.47
N PRO A 202 -10.05 -10.60 1.26
CA PRO A 202 -9.44 -10.74 2.58
C PRO A 202 -7.91 -10.68 2.50
N VAL A 203 -7.28 -10.01 3.47
CA VAL A 203 -5.82 -9.95 3.61
C VAL A 203 -5.38 -10.92 4.72
N LYS A 204 -4.50 -11.87 4.39
CA LYS A 204 -3.93 -12.80 5.38
C LYS A 204 -3.10 -12.03 6.40
N GLN A 205 -3.26 -12.32 7.68
CA GLN A 205 -2.63 -11.58 8.77
C GLN A 205 -1.46 -12.37 9.40
N PRO A 206 -0.50 -11.68 10.04
CA PRO A 206 0.43 -12.32 10.97
C PRO A 206 -0.28 -12.70 12.28
N GLU A 207 0.35 -13.56 13.08
CA GLU A 207 -0.12 -13.88 14.44
C GLU A 207 0.17 -12.74 15.42
N ILE A 208 1.33 -12.09 15.26
CA ILE A 208 1.77 -10.94 16.04
C ILE A 208 1.96 -9.74 15.11
N HIS A 209 1.22 -8.68 15.40
CA HIS A 209 1.23 -7.42 14.65
C HIS A 209 2.28 -6.45 15.17
N ASP A 210 2.90 -5.67 14.28
CA ASP A 210 3.67 -4.49 14.69
C ASP A 210 2.69 -3.39 15.12
N PRO A 211 2.75 -2.90 16.38
CA PRO A 211 1.82 -1.87 16.86
C PRO A 211 2.07 -0.48 16.22
N ALA A 212 3.11 -0.32 15.39
CA ALA A 212 3.44 0.95 14.74
C ALA A 212 2.39 1.40 13.71
N PHE A 213 1.67 0.48 13.08
CA PHE A 213 0.68 0.79 12.04
C PHE A 213 -0.58 -0.06 12.14
N ALA A 214 -1.63 0.38 11.46
CA ALA A 214 -2.91 -0.31 11.38
C ALA A 214 -2.90 -1.28 10.20
N TYR A 215 -3.16 -2.56 10.46
CA TYR A 215 -3.22 -3.59 9.42
C TYR A 215 -4.61 -3.60 8.77
N PRO A 216 -4.70 -3.73 7.44
CA PRO A 216 -5.97 -3.94 6.76
C PRO A 216 -6.44 -5.38 6.94
N THR A 217 -7.74 -5.58 7.17
CA THR A 217 -8.36 -6.92 7.14
C THR A 217 -8.74 -7.36 5.73
N SER A 218 -8.92 -6.41 4.82
CA SER A 218 -9.18 -6.64 3.40
C SER A 218 -8.58 -5.52 2.56
N TYR A 219 -8.43 -5.77 1.25
CA TYR A 219 -8.18 -4.72 0.28
C TYR A 219 -9.27 -4.73 -0.79
N GLY A 220 -9.67 -3.54 -1.25
CA GLY A 220 -10.76 -3.36 -2.20
C GLY A 220 -10.31 -2.65 -3.48
N VAL A 221 -10.90 -3.03 -4.61
CA VAL A 221 -10.72 -2.33 -5.89
C VAL A 221 -12.10 -2.11 -6.49
N ARG A 222 -12.50 -0.83 -6.62
CA ARG A 222 -13.83 -0.44 -7.09
C ARG A 222 -13.76 0.66 -8.13
N TYR A 223 -14.62 0.62 -9.14
CA TYR A 223 -14.82 1.74 -10.06
C TYR A 223 -16.01 2.62 -9.62
N ASP A 224 -15.73 3.86 -9.28
CA ASP A 224 -16.71 4.89 -8.99
C ASP A 224 -17.16 5.56 -10.30
N THR A 225 -18.33 5.12 -10.78
CA THR A 225 -18.96 5.65 -12.00
C THR A 225 -19.34 7.13 -11.91
N ALA A 226 -19.61 7.66 -10.70
CA ALA A 226 -20.06 9.05 -10.55
C ALA A 226 -18.91 10.03 -10.76
N ASN A 227 -17.69 9.66 -10.35
CA ASN A 227 -16.50 10.49 -10.47
C ASN A 227 -15.51 10.00 -11.55
N ALA A 228 -15.84 8.91 -12.26
CA ALA A 228 -14.98 8.27 -13.27
C ALA A 228 -13.57 8.00 -12.73
N GLN A 229 -13.49 7.25 -11.63
CA GLN A 229 -12.23 6.93 -10.96
C GLN A 229 -12.25 5.51 -10.37
N TYR A 230 -11.07 4.96 -10.14
CA TYR A 230 -10.86 3.72 -9.41
C TYR A 230 -10.46 4.04 -7.97
N GLU A 231 -11.01 3.32 -7.02
CA GLU A 231 -10.61 3.34 -5.62
C GLU A 231 -9.88 2.03 -5.29
N ILE A 232 -8.60 2.15 -4.94
CA ILE A 232 -7.75 1.06 -4.44
C ILE A 232 -7.61 1.29 -2.94
N THR A 233 -8.08 0.36 -2.12
CA THR A 233 -8.32 0.62 -0.68
C THR A 233 -7.75 -0.47 0.20
N LEU A 234 -7.13 -0.05 1.31
CA LEU A 234 -6.89 -0.84 2.50
C LEU A 234 -8.09 -0.63 3.43
N GLU A 235 -8.82 -1.70 3.73
CA GLU A 235 -10.12 -1.65 4.41
C GLU A 235 -10.06 -2.36 5.77
N GLY A 236 -10.92 -1.91 6.69
CA GLY A 236 -11.02 -2.50 8.02
C GLY A 236 -9.73 -2.35 8.81
N LEU A 237 -9.09 -1.17 8.74
CA LEU A 237 -7.82 -0.91 9.41
C LEU A 237 -7.95 -1.13 10.94
N VAL A 238 -7.11 -2.02 11.48
CA VAL A 238 -7.03 -2.32 12.92
C VAL A 238 -5.61 -2.13 13.40
N ARG A 239 -5.46 -1.38 14.49
CA ARG A 239 -4.23 -1.29 15.27
C ARG A 239 -4.35 -2.21 16.47
N HIS A 240 -3.38 -3.11 16.65
CA HIS A 240 -3.38 -4.15 17.67
C HIS A 240 -2.55 -3.75 18.91
#